data_AF-A0A1S2ILJ6-F1
#
_entry.id   AF-A0A1S2ILJ6-F1
#
_cell.length_a   1.000
_cell.length_b   1.000
_cell.length_c   1.000
_cell.angle_alpha   90.00
_cell.angle_beta   90.00
_cell.angle_gamma   90.00
#
_symmetry.space_group_name_H-M   'P 1'
#
loop_
_entity.id
_entity.type
_entity.pdbx_description
1 polymer ?
#
loop_
_entity_poly.entity_id
_entity_poly.type
_entity_poly.pdbx_seq_one_letter_code
_entity_poly.pdbx_strand_id
1 'polypeptide(L)'
;MTMPPMTLGWPRAWHSVDVTGHSTKVTTRRWVAVGVGLGAAALLAITVVLLLGRYSLQALGATEGDAPTEAQMGFPATAVVTSTGKECGSGGCWTVFDVEPADGVTQARLRAELDAQLGDRLPGTFLDPRSINVYTEDSGNGFEVRGDFWSRPAAP
;
A
#
# COMPACT_ATOMS: atom_id res chain seq x y z
N MET A 1 10.59 104.28 -23.17
CA MET A 1 9.89 103.96 -24.43
C MET A 1 9.99 102.46 -24.63
N THR A 2 9.06 101.73 -24.03
CA THR A 2 7.91 101.03 -24.66
C THR A 2 8.24 99.57 -24.98
N MET A 3 8.06 98.73 -23.95
CA MET A 3 7.96 97.26 -24.06
C MET A 3 6.59 96.87 -24.63
N PRO A 4 6.48 95.88 -25.53
CA PRO A 4 5.21 95.30 -25.94
C PRO A 4 4.70 94.24 -24.93
N PRO A 5 3.38 94.15 -24.68
CA PRO A 5 2.79 93.05 -23.91
C PRO A 5 2.25 91.97 -24.85
N MET A 6 2.58 90.69 -24.65
CA MET A 6 1.86 89.59 -25.32
C MET A 6 1.68 88.36 -24.43
N THR A 7 0.42 88.24 -24.01
CA THR A 7 -0.45 87.05 -23.99
C THR A 7 -0.06 85.83 -23.16
N LEU A 8 -0.80 85.68 -22.05
CA LEU A 8 -1.14 84.41 -21.40
C LEU A 8 -1.66 83.39 -22.43
N GLY A 9 -0.91 82.30 -22.62
CA GLY A 9 -1.38 81.08 -23.25
C GLY A 9 -1.46 79.96 -22.21
N TRP A 10 -2.67 79.58 -21.83
CA TRP A 10 -2.91 78.30 -21.15
C TRP A 10 -3.14 77.21 -22.20
N PRO A 11 -2.52 76.03 -22.03
CA PRO A 11 -3.15 74.80 -22.46
C PRO A 11 -3.48 73.89 -21.27
N ARG A 12 -4.76 73.57 -21.21
CA ARG A 12 -5.38 72.41 -20.56
C ARG A 12 -4.73 71.14 -21.12
N ALA A 13 -4.21 70.25 -20.27
CA ALA A 13 -4.27 68.80 -20.48
C ALA A 13 -3.78 68.06 -19.23
N TRP A 14 -4.72 67.45 -18.53
CA TRP A 14 -4.45 66.36 -17.62
C TRP A 14 -4.05 65.13 -18.45
N HIS A 15 -2.89 64.56 -18.18
CA HIS A 15 -2.62 63.15 -18.47
C HIS A 15 -2.14 62.49 -17.19
N SER A 16 -3.09 61.94 -16.44
CA SER A 16 -2.84 60.84 -15.51
C SER A 16 -2.40 59.64 -16.35
N VAL A 17 -1.09 59.37 -16.36
CA VAL A 17 -0.57 58.11 -16.88
C VAL A 17 -0.85 57.05 -15.81
N ASP A 18 -1.96 56.34 -15.97
CA ASP A 18 -2.14 55.05 -15.31
C ASP A 18 -1.17 54.06 -15.95
N VAL A 19 0.01 53.89 -15.32
CA VAL A 19 0.90 52.77 -15.63
C VAL A 19 0.22 51.51 -15.08
N THR A 20 -0.64 50.92 -15.90
CA THR A 20 -1.15 49.56 -15.75
C THR A 20 0.00 48.57 -15.98
N GLY A 21 0.92 48.51 -15.00
CA GLY A 21 1.90 47.45 -14.88
C GLY A 21 1.19 46.13 -14.61
N HIS A 22 0.83 45.44 -15.69
CA HIS A 22 0.23 44.12 -15.66
C HIS A 22 1.03 43.17 -14.76
N SER A 23 0.37 42.69 -13.72
CA SER A 23 0.90 41.74 -12.73
C SER A 23 1.30 40.42 -13.40
N THR A 24 2.59 40.28 -13.74
CA THR A 24 3.21 39.05 -14.24
C THR A 24 3.23 37.92 -13.22
N LYS A 25 2.87 38.18 -11.96
CA LYS A 25 2.90 37.19 -10.87
C LYS A 25 1.82 36.11 -11.00
N VAL A 26 0.74 36.38 -11.73
CA VAL A 26 -0.41 35.46 -11.84
C VAL A 26 -0.18 34.35 -12.87
N THR A 27 0.54 34.62 -13.95
CA THR A 27 0.78 33.66 -15.03
C THR A 27 1.81 32.60 -14.64
N THR A 28 2.90 32.97 -13.97
CA THR A 28 3.96 32.03 -13.57
C THR A 28 3.46 30.98 -12.57
N ARG A 29 2.59 31.35 -11.62
CA ARG A 29 1.98 30.42 -10.66
C ARG A 29 1.09 29.36 -11.32
N ARG A 30 0.39 29.71 -12.39
CA ARG A 30 -0.51 28.78 -13.11
C ARG A 30 0.29 27.71 -13.86
N TRP A 31 1.40 28.08 -14.48
CA TRP A 31 2.27 27.12 -15.18
C TRP A 31 2.98 26.15 -14.23
N VAL A 32 3.42 26.64 -13.06
CA VAL A 32 4.00 25.77 -12.02
C VAL A 32 2.96 24.77 -11.51
N ALA A 33 1.73 25.22 -11.23
CA ALA A 33 0.66 24.33 -10.77
C ALA A 33 0.29 23.26 -11.81
N VAL A 34 0.22 23.63 -13.10
CA VAL A 34 -0.04 22.67 -14.20
C VAL A 34 1.11 21.67 -14.34
N GLY A 35 2.37 22.12 -14.26
CA GLY A 35 3.53 21.24 -14.32
C GLY A 35 3.57 20.24 -13.15
N VAL A 36 3.26 20.70 -11.93
CA VAL A 36 3.16 19.82 -10.75
C VAL A 36 2.01 18.81 -10.91
N GLY A 37 0.85 19.25 -11.40
CA GLY A 37 -0.29 18.37 -11.64
C GLY A 37 -0.01 17.27 -12.65
N LEU A 38 0.62 17.61 -13.79
CA LEU A 38 1.02 16.63 -14.81
C LEU A 38 2.10 15.67 -14.29
N GLY A 39 3.07 16.18 -13.53
CA GLY A 39 4.10 15.35 -12.90
C GLY A 39 3.51 14.34 -11.91
N ALA A 40 2.60 14.79 -11.04
CA ALA A 40 1.90 13.91 -10.09
C ALA A 40 1.04 12.86 -10.79
N ALA A 41 0.31 13.24 -11.85
CA ALA A 41 -0.50 12.31 -12.63
C ALA A 41 0.36 11.26 -13.35
N ALA A 42 1.50 11.65 -13.93
CA ALA A 42 2.43 10.73 -14.57
C ALA A 42 3.03 9.75 -13.56
N LEU A 43 3.46 10.24 -12.39
CA LEU A 43 3.97 9.39 -11.32
C LEU A 43 2.93 8.36 -10.86
N LEU A 44 1.68 8.80 -10.63
CA LEU A 44 0.59 7.90 -10.26
C LEU A 44 0.35 6.83 -11.35
N ALA A 45 0.30 7.22 -12.63
CA ALA A 45 0.10 6.29 -13.73
C ALA A 45 1.23 5.25 -13.79
N ILE A 46 2.49 5.68 -13.64
CA ILE A 46 3.65 4.77 -13.57
C ILE A 46 3.52 3.81 -12.39
N THR A 47 3.17 4.31 -11.20
CA THR A 47 2.97 3.46 -10.02
C THR A 47 1.89 2.40 -10.26
N VAL A 48 0.76 2.78 -10.84
CA VAL A 48 -0.33 1.84 -11.16
C VAL A 48 0.14 0.78 -12.16
N VAL A 49 0.84 1.17 -13.24
CA VAL A 49 1.38 0.21 -14.22
C VAL A 49 2.37 -0.75 -13.57
N LEU A 50 3.26 -0.27 -12.70
CA LEU A 50 4.22 -1.11 -11.98
C LEU A 50 3.54 -2.09 -11.02
N LEU A 51 2.50 -1.65 -10.30
CA LEU A 51 1.73 -2.53 -9.42
C LEU A 51 0.98 -3.61 -10.20
N LEU A 52 0.31 -3.23 -11.29
CA LEU A 52 -0.36 -4.19 -12.17
C LEU A 52 0.64 -5.19 -12.76
N GLY A 53 1.79 -4.71 -13.25
CA GLY A 53 2.86 -5.57 -13.75
C GLY A 53 3.36 -6.55 -12.69
N ARG A 54 3.58 -6.08 -11.45
CA ARG A 54 3.96 -6.94 -10.31
C ARG A 54 2.90 -8.00 -10.03
N TYR A 55 1.63 -7.63 -9.99
CA TYR A 55 0.54 -8.57 -9.73
C TYR A 55 0.40 -9.60 -10.86
N SER A 56 0.53 -9.18 -12.12
CA SER A 56 0.54 -10.09 -13.27
C SER A 56 1.71 -11.07 -13.20
N LEU A 57 2.92 -10.61 -12.85
CA LEU A 57 4.08 -11.49 -12.69
C LEU A 57 3.89 -12.49 -11.56
N GLN A 58 3.32 -12.08 -10.43
CA GLN A 58 3.00 -12.99 -9.33
C GLN A 58 1.94 -14.02 -9.75
N ALA A 59 0.89 -13.60 -10.45
CA ALA A 59 -0.15 -14.52 -10.93
C ALA A 59 0.38 -15.54 -11.94
N LEU A 60 1.28 -15.13 -12.83
CA LEU A 60 1.89 -16.02 -13.83
C LEU A 60 2.96 -16.94 -13.23
N GLY A 61 3.64 -16.50 -12.17
CA GLY A 61 4.65 -17.28 -11.46
C GLY A 61 4.09 -18.15 -10.32
N ALA A 62 2.83 -17.95 -9.93
CA ALA A 62 2.19 -18.72 -8.87
C ALA A 62 2.04 -20.18 -9.32
N THR A 63 2.64 -21.09 -8.56
CA THR A 63 2.57 -22.52 -8.85
C THR A 63 1.89 -23.28 -7.71
N GLU A 64 1.34 -24.46 -8.02
CA GLU A 64 0.91 -25.43 -7.01
C GLU A 64 2.04 -25.80 -6.03
N GLY A 65 3.30 -25.54 -6.41
CA GLY A 65 4.48 -25.69 -5.58
C GLY A 65 4.64 -24.64 -4.48
N ASP A 66 3.87 -23.56 -4.48
CA ASP A 66 4.03 -22.46 -3.53
C ASP A 66 3.37 -22.79 -2.19
N ALA A 67 4.06 -22.48 -1.10
CA ALA A 67 3.56 -22.65 0.26
C ALA A 67 3.96 -21.43 1.11
N PRO A 68 3.11 -21.01 2.07
CA PRO A 68 3.36 -19.82 2.87
C PRO A 68 4.54 -20.02 3.82
N THR A 69 5.25 -18.93 4.08
CA THR A 69 6.34 -18.88 5.06
C THR A 69 5.81 -18.52 6.45
N GLU A 70 6.58 -18.84 7.49
CA GLU A 70 6.24 -18.48 8.88
C GLU A 70 5.94 -16.98 9.05
N ALA A 71 6.74 -16.12 8.40
CA ALA A 71 6.55 -14.67 8.43
C ALA A 71 5.23 -14.23 7.78
N GLN A 72 4.71 -14.98 6.80
CA GLN A 72 3.42 -14.71 6.19
C GLN A 72 2.24 -15.19 7.05
N MET A 73 2.46 -16.20 7.89
CA MET A 73 1.45 -16.65 8.85
C MET A 73 1.27 -15.61 9.95
N GLY A 74 2.32 -14.91 10.38
CA GLY A 74 2.21 -13.83 11.36
C GLY A 74 1.75 -14.33 12.73
N PHE A 75 2.37 -15.40 13.23
CA PHE A 75 2.03 -16.00 14.52
C PHE A 75 2.05 -14.99 15.69
N PRO A 76 1.18 -15.15 16.70
CA PRO A 76 1.17 -14.28 17.87
C PRO A 76 2.49 -14.40 18.63
N ALA A 77 2.88 -13.35 19.36
CA ALA A 77 4.12 -13.36 20.17
C ALA A 77 4.11 -14.42 21.30
N THR A 78 2.95 -15.00 21.59
CA THR A 78 2.77 -16.09 22.57
C THR A 78 2.97 -17.48 21.96
N ALA A 79 3.14 -17.57 20.65
CA ALA A 79 3.45 -18.79 19.91
C ALA A 79 4.96 -18.95 19.76
N VAL A 80 5.44 -20.18 19.95
CA VAL A 80 6.79 -20.60 19.59
C VAL A 80 6.66 -21.66 18.50
N VAL A 81 7.15 -21.35 17.30
CA VAL A 81 7.21 -22.31 16.21
C VAL A 81 8.39 -23.24 16.45
N THR A 82 8.11 -24.51 16.75
CA THR A 82 9.12 -25.52 17.08
C THR A 82 9.59 -26.28 15.85
N SER A 83 8.75 -26.37 14.82
CA SER A 83 9.03 -27.03 13.55
C SER A 83 8.32 -26.34 12.40
N THR A 84 8.90 -26.46 11.21
CA THR A 84 8.30 -26.00 9.96
C THR A 84 8.62 -27.00 8.86
N GLY A 85 7.58 -27.55 8.23
CA GLY A 85 7.68 -28.53 7.16
C GLY A 85 6.88 -28.12 5.94
N LYS A 86 7.42 -28.34 4.75
CA LYS A 86 6.68 -28.17 3.49
C LYS A 86 6.24 -29.53 2.99
N GLU A 87 4.95 -29.67 2.72
CA GLU A 87 4.36 -30.88 2.16
C GLU A 87 3.64 -30.55 0.85
N CYS A 88 3.54 -31.55 -0.04
CA CYS A 88 2.92 -31.39 -1.35
C CYS A 88 2.07 -32.61 -1.67
N GLY A 89 0.89 -32.37 -2.25
CA GLY A 89 -0.02 -33.43 -2.69
C GLY A 89 -0.86 -33.00 -3.88
N SER A 90 -1.94 -33.73 -4.15
CA SER A 90 -2.84 -33.48 -5.30
C SER A 90 -3.57 -32.12 -5.25
N GLY A 91 -3.49 -31.38 -4.14
CA GLY A 91 -4.09 -30.05 -3.95
C GLY A 91 -3.07 -28.90 -3.91
N GLY A 92 -1.81 -29.17 -4.31
CA GLY A 92 -0.70 -28.25 -4.18
C GLY A 92 0.12 -28.48 -2.92
N CYS A 93 1.01 -27.54 -2.62
CA CYS A 93 1.85 -27.55 -1.44
C CYS A 93 1.29 -26.68 -0.32
N TRP A 94 1.57 -27.10 0.90
CA TRP A 94 1.24 -26.38 2.12
C TRP A 94 2.44 -26.41 3.06
N THR A 95 2.42 -25.51 4.04
CA THR A 95 3.41 -25.51 5.12
C THR A 95 2.72 -25.92 6.41
N VAL A 96 3.30 -26.87 7.11
CA VAL A 96 2.90 -27.34 8.44
C VAL A 96 3.84 -26.70 9.46
N PHE A 97 3.27 -26.11 10.49
CA PHE A 97 3.99 -25.48 11.60
C PHE A 97 3.56 -26.16 12.89
N ASP A 98 4.54 -26.71 13.63
CA ASP A 98 4.29 -27.13 15.00
C ASP A 98 4.46 -25.91 15.91
N VAL A 99 3.42 -25.59 16.66
CA VAL A 99 3.36 -24.37 17.47
C VAL A 99 3.07 -24.73 18.92
N GLU A 100 3.96 -24.31 19.81
CA GLU A 100 3.81 -24.48 21.25
C GLU A 100 3.60 -23.13 21.95
N PRO A 101 2.95 -23.11 23.13
CA PRO A 101 2.85 -21.89 23.91
C PRO A 101 4.23 -21.46 24.43
N ALA A 102 4.52 -20.17 24.35
CA ALA A 102 5.68 -19.58 25.00
C ALA A 102 5.64 -19.78 26.52
N ASP A 103 6.78 -19.64 27.18
CA ASP A 103 6.91 -19.83 28.63
C ASP A 103 5.88 -19.00 29.41
N GLY A 104 5.13 -19.67 30.29
CA GLY A 104 4.09 -19.04 31.11
C GLY A 104 2.77 -18.77 30.40
N VAL A 105 2.63 -19.15 29.12
CA VAL A 105 1.36 -19.11 28.37
C VAL A 105 0.68 -20.47 28.47
N THR A 106 -0.65 -20.47 28.64
CA THR A 106 -1.43 -21.71 28.62
C THR A 106 -1.81 -22.09 27.19
N GLN A 107 -1.94 -23.39 26.92
CA GLN A 107 -2.41 -23.89 25.61
C GLN A 107 -3.74 -23.25 25.18
N ALA A 108 -4.69 -23.11 26.13
CA ALA A 108 -5.99 -22.47 25.87
C ALA A 108 -5.86 -20.99 25.47
N ARG A 109 -4.90 -20.26 26.06
CA ARG A 109 -4.64 -18.87 25.68
C ARG A 109 -4.04 -18.79 24.29
N LEU A 110 -3.06 -19.64 23.98
CA LEU A 110 -2.47 -19.71 22.64
C LEU A 110 -3.55 -20.02 21.59
N ARG A 111 -4.41 -21.02 21.84
CA ARG A 111 -5.53 -21.36 20.94
C ARG A 111 -6.40 -20.15 20.63
N ALA A 112 -6.83 -19.43 21.67
CA ALA A 112 -7.67 -18.25 21.50
C ALA A 112 -6.97 -17.14 20.69
N GLU A 113 -5.66 -16.97 20.86
CA GLU A 113 -4.89 -15.99 20.09
C GLU A 113 -4.68 -16.43 18.63
N LEU A 114 -4.46 -17.73 18.37
CA LEU A 114 -4.38 -18.29 17.02
C LEU A 114 -5.73 -18.12 16.28
N ASP A 115 -6.84 -18.49 16.91
CA ASP A 115 -8.17 -18.35 16.31
C ASP A 115 -8.51 -16.86 16.05
N ALA A 116 -8.08 -15.95 16.92
CA ALA A 116 -8.33 -14.52 16.77
C ALA A 116 -7.47 -13.83 15.70
N GLN A 117 -6.20 -14.24 15.55
CA GLN A 117 -5.25 -13.60 14.62
C GLN A 117 -5.19 -14.27 13.25
N LEU A 118 -5.19 -15.61 13.22
CA LEU A 118 -5.10 -16.38 11.99
C LEU A 118 -6.50 -16.68 11.41
N GLY A 119 -7.44 -17.03 12.29
CA GLY A 119 -8.76 -17.54 11.89
C GLY A 119 -8.64 -18.69 10.88
N ASP A 120 -9.62 -18.80 9.98
CA ASP A 120 -9.60 -19.80 8.90
C ASP A 120 -8.88 -19.31 7.63
N ARG A 121 -8.64 -17.99 7.53
CA ARG A 121 -8.09 -17.38 6.33
C ARG A 121 -7.43 -16.03 6.62
N LEU A 122 -6.14 -15.94 6.26
CA LEU A 122 -5.39 -14.69 6.27
C LEU A 122 -5.56 -13.95 4.95
N PRO A 123 -5.86 -12.64 4.98
CA PRO A 123 -5.88 -11.82 3.78
C PRO A 123 -4.45 -11.63 3.25
N GLY A 124 -4.34 -11.46 1.93
CA GLY A 124 -3.08 -11.04 1.32
C GLY A 124 -2.67 -9.63 1.74
N THR A 125 -1.42 -9.29 1.49
CA THR A 125 -0.86 -7.96 1.70
C THR A 125 -0.88 -7.14 0.41
N PHE A 126 -0.53 -5.85 0.51
CA PHE A 126 -0.34 -5.01 -0.68
C PHE A 126 0.80 -5.51 -1.60
N LEU A 127 1.80 -6.20 -1.05
CA LEU A 127 2.95 -6.67 -1.84
C LEU A 127 2.75 -8.09 -2.41
N ASP A 128 1.99 -8.93 -1.72
CA ASP A 128 1.56 -10.27 -2.15
C ASP A 128 0.05 -10.39 -1.90
N PRO A 129 -0.80 -10.27 -2.94
CA PRO A 129 -2.25 -10.26 -2.80
C PRO A 129 -2.86 -11.64 -2.52
N ARG A 130 -2.05 -12.71 -2.49
CA ARG A 130 -2.55 -14.07 -2.25
C ARG A 130 -3.00 -14.21 -0.80
N SER A 131 -4.19 -14.76 -0.61
CA SER A 131 -4.69 -15.14 0.71
C SER A 131 -4.17 -16.51 1.11
N ILE A 132 -4.02 -16.74 2.42
CA ILE A 132 -3.61 -18.04 2.96
C ILE A 132 -4.80 -18.66 3.68
N ASN A 133 -5.18 -19.89 3.34
CA ASN A 133 -6.10 -20.67 4.16
C ASN A 133 -5.33 -21.26 5.33
N VAL A 134 -5.94 -21.21 6.51
CA VAL A 134 -5.32 -21.68 7.75
C VAL A 134 -6.17 -22.79 8.35
N TYR A 135 -5.52 -23.87 8.77
CA TYR A 135 -6.12 -24.97 9.51
C TYR A 135 -5.33 -25.16 10.79
N THR A 136 -6.01 -25.28 11.92
CA THR A 136 -5.36 -25.45 13.22
C THR A 136 -5.92 -26.68 13.92
N GLU A 137 -5.07 -27.69 14.12
CA GLU A 137 -5.39 -28.94 14.77
C GLU A 137 -4.63 -29.06 16.10
N ASP A 138 -5.24 -29.72 17.08
CA ASP A 138 -4.59 -29.97 18.37
C ASP A 138 -3.54 -31.07 18.21
N SER A 139 -2.31 -30.81 18.65
CA SER A 139 -1.20 -31.76 18.50
C SER A 139 -0.47 -31.90 19.83
N GLY A 140 -0.76 -32.95 20.59
CA GLY A 140 -0.09 -33.31 21.85
C GLY A 140 0.11 -32.13 22.80
N ASN A 141 1.31 -31.51 22.73
CA ASN A 141 1.76 -30.43 23.62
C ASN A 141 1.51 -29.01 23.06
N GLY A 142 1.01 -28.90 21.84
CA GLY A 142 0.81 -27.64 21.11
C GLY A 142 -0.30 -27.75 20.06
N PHE A 143 -0.11 -27.07 18.94
CA PHE A 143 -1.01 -27.07 17.80
C PHE A 143 -0.22 -27.29 16.51
N GLU A 144 -0.78 -28.10 15.63
CA GLU A 144 -0.33 -28.17 14.25
C GLU A 144 -1.11 -27.11 13.46
N VAL A 145 -0.41 -26.12 12.91
CA VAL A 145 -0.99 -25.08 12.07
C VAL A 145 -0.56 -25.31 10.64
N ARG A 146 -1.52 -25.47 9.74
CA ARG A 146 -1.28 -25.62 8.30
C ARG A 146 -1.69 -24.34 7.57
N GLY A 147 -0.81 -23.86 6.70
CA GLY A 147 -1.08 -22.76 5.78
C GLY A 147 -0.94 -23.18 4.32
N ASP A 148 -1.86 -22.75 3.46
CA ASP A 148 -1.75 -22.93 2.01
C ASP A 148 -2.37 -21.79 1.18
N PHE A 149 -1.93 -21.67 -0.08
CA PHE A 149 -2.47 -20.66 -1.00
C PHE A 149 -3.61 -21.19 -1.91
N TRP A 150 -3.75 -22.50 -2.03
CA TRP A 150 -4.50 -23.13 -3.13
C TRP A 150 -5.68 -24.01 -2.69
N SER A 151 -5.75 -24.42 -1.42
CA SER A 151 -6.88 -25.21 -0.92
C SER A 151 -8.16 -24.38 -0.97
N ARG A 152 -9.28 -25.08 -1.11
CA ARG A 152 -10.59 -24.47 -0.84
C ARG A 152 -10.87 -24.61 0.65
N PRO A 153 -11.57 -23.65 1.28
CA PRO A 153 -12.08 -23.82 2.63
C PRO A 153 -12.81 -25.16 2.73
N ALA A 154 -12.68 -25.84 3.87
CA ALA A 154 -13.51 -27.01 4.13
C ALA A 154 -14.98 -26.59 3.97
N ALA A 155 -15.75 -27.38 3.22
CA ALA A 155 -17.19 -27.13 3.11
C ALA A 155 -17.82 -27.20 4.50
N PRO A 156 -18.80 -26.32 4.83
CA PRO A 156 -19.47 -26.31 6.12
C PRO A 156 -20.23 -27.60 6.41
#